data_AF-A0A3C0VFQ5-F1
#
_entry.id   AF-A0A3C0VFQ5-F1
#
_cell.length_a   1.000
_cell.length_b   1.000
_cell.length_c   1.000
_cell.angle_alpha   90.00
_cell.angle_beta   90.00
_cell.angle_gamma   90.00
#
_symmetry.space_group_name_H-M   'P 1'
#
loop_
_entity.id
_entity.type
_entity.pdbx_description
1 polymer ?
#
loop_
_entity_poly.entity_id
_entity_poly.type
_entity_poly.pdbx_seq_one_letter_code
_entity_poly.pdbx_strand_id
1 'polypeptide(L)'
;MSFSASCRKPAYRRQKRPDGRDLAFVVVDGVRHYLGAYDSPESREAYDRLLAERAATGRTSPPGPGEITITDLCAHFWEHAQRYYRHPDGTPTGEQASMKLALHRLRVLYASLPVEQFSPRCFKAIARKPVEPTGAKPGNSLD
;
A
#
# COMPACT_ATOMS: atom_id res chain seq x y z
N MET A 1 -15.29 20.50 4.89
CA MET A 1 -14.14 20.91 5.73
C MET A 1 -12.88 20.52 4.99
N SER A 2 -12.15 21.50 4.45
CA SER A 2 -10.98 21.30 3.60
C SER A 2 -9.76 20.93 4.45
N PHE A 3 -9.09 19.81 4.14
CA PHE A 3 -7.76 19.54 4.65
C PHE A 3 -6.78 19.60 3.50
N SER A 4 -6.05 20.71 3.44
CA SER A 4 -4.95 20.93 2.50
C SER A 4 -3.90 19.83 2.68
N ALA A 5 -3.63 19.09 1.59
CA ALA A 5 -2.48 18.22 1.46
C ALA A 5 -1.20 19.07 1.49
N SER A 6 -0.76 19.41 2.70
CA SER A 6 0.50 20.10 2.88
C SER A 6 1.63 19.12 2.57
N CYS A 7 2.42 19.40 1.54
CA CYS A 7 3.75 18.83 1.31
C CYS A 7 4.69 19.23 2.46
N ARG A 8 4.40 18.73 3.67
CA ARG A 8 5.23 18.97 4.85
C ARG A 8 6.43 18.06 4.74
N LYS A 9 7.59 18.68 4.48
CA LYS A 9 8.88 18.01 4.66
C LYS A 9 8.87 17.30 6.02
N PRO A 10 9.16 16.00 6.08
CA PRO A 10 9.09 15.25 7.33
C PRO A 10 10.06 15.86 8.35
N ALA A 11 9.57 16.14 9.55
CA ALA A 11 10.31 16.94 10.52
C ALA A 11 11.53 16.18 11.07
N TYR A 12 12.70 16.81 11.01
CA TYR A 12 13.91 16.35 11.69
C TYR A 12 13.75 16.57 13.20
N ARG A 13 13.68 15.48 13.97
CA ARG A 13 13.36 15.49 15.40
C ARG A 13 14.54 15.03 16.24
N ARG A 14 14.60 15.55 17.47
CA ARG A 14 15.59 15.20 18.48
C ARG A 14 14.99 14.25 19.49
N GLN A 15 15.69 13.14 19.77
CA GLN A 15 15.43 12.28 20.91
C GLN A 15 16.52 12.50 21.96
N LYS A 16 16.11 12.99 23.13
CA LYS A 16 17.01 13.14 24.28
C LYS A 16 17.35 11.76 24.85
N ARG A 17 18.63 11.50 25.10
CA ARG A 17 19.08 10.30 25.80
C ARG A 17 19.71 10.65 27.15
N PRO A 18 19.58 9.77 28.15
CA PRO A 18 20.20 9.97 29.46
C PRO A 18 21.73 10.04 29.39
N ASP A 19 22.34 9.44 28.35
CA ASP A 19 23.78 9.38 28.14
C ASP A 19 24.37 10.65 27.50
N GLY A 20 23.56 11.71 27.31
CA GLY A 20 23.97 12.97 26.68
C GLY A 20 24.19 12.92 25.16
N ARG A 21 24.13 11.72 24.56
CA ARG A 21 24.24 11.49 23.12
C ARG A 21 22.85 11.47 22.49
N ASP A 22 22.34 12.66 22.21
CA ASP A 22 21.03 12.80 21.59
C ASP A 22 21.02 12.25 20.16
N LEU A 23 19.90 11.65 19.77
CA LEU A 23 19.74 11.08 18.44
C LEU A 23 18.78 11.92 17.59
N ALA A 24 19.12 12.01 16.32
CA ALA A 24 18.22 12.49 15.28
C ALA A 24 17.31 11.35 14.82
N PHE A 25 16.03 11.66 14.67
CA PHE A 25 15.09 10.76 14.00
C PHE A 25 14.08 11.54 13.18
N VAL A 26 13.53 10.88 12.17
CA VAL A 26 12.45 11.38 11.34
C VAL A 26 11.33 10.36 11.30
N VAL A 27 10.07 10.83 11.32
CA VAL A 27 8.90 9.95 11.17
C VAL A 27 8.41 10.06 9.74
N VAL A 28 8.38 8.94 9.04
CA VAL A 28 7.91 8.90 7.65
C VAL A 28 7.06 7.65 7.44
N ASP A 29 5.88 7.80 6.84
CA ASP A 29 4.82 6.77 6.74
C ASP A 29 4.47 6.09 8.08
N GLY A 30 4.55 6.82 9.19
CA GLY A 30 4.31 6.27 10.53
C GLY A 30 5.47 5.44 11.10
N VAL A 31 6.57 5.27 10.37
CA VAL A 31 7.78 4.58 10.82
C VAL A 31 8.83 5.58 11.29
N ARG A 32 9.52 5.27 12.39
CA ARG A 32 10.64 6.08 12.90
C ARG A 32 11.95 5.62 12.28
N HIS A 33 12.65 6.54 11.61
CA HIS A 33 14.00 6.33 11.07
C HIS A 33 15.00 7.12 11.90
N TYR A 34 15.99 6.44 12.48
CA TYR A 34 17.09 7.08 13.22
C TYR A 34 18.22 7.45 12.26
N LEU A 35 18.72 8.68 12.36
CA LEU A 35 19.71 9.25 11.47
C LEU A 35 21.10 9.34 12.12
N GLY A 36 21.23 8.93 13.38
CA GLY A 36 22.47 9.03 14.14
C GLY A 36 22.42 10.15 15.16
N ALA A 37 23.57 10.71 15.51
CA ALA A 37 23.68 11.77 16.51
C ALA A 37 22.95 13.05 16.05
N TYR A 38 22.26 13.71 16.98
CA TYR A 38 21.54 14.94 16.69
C TYR A 38 22.49 16.05 16.24
N ASP A 39 22.13 16.72 15.15
CA ASP A 39 22.86 17.84 14.54
C ASP A 39 24.27 17.50 14.03
N SER A 40 24.58 16.21 13.84
CA SER A 40 25.83 15.80 13.19
C SER A 40 25.73 15.95 11.67
N PRO A 41 26.86 16.20 10.95
CA PRO A 41 26.87 16.22 9.49
C PRO A 41 26.34 14.92 8.89
N GLU A 42 26.71 13.78 9.47
CA GLU A 42 26.23 12.44 9.07
C GLU A 42 24.70 12.33 9.14
N SER A 43 24.08 12.88 10.19
CA SER A 43 22.63 12.84 10.36
C SER A 43 21.88 13.75 9.39
N ARG A 44 22.49 14.87 8.99
CA ARG A 44 21.93 15.78 7.98
C ARG A 44 22.06 15.17 6.59
N GLU A 45 23.20 14.57 6.26
CA GLU A 45 23.37 13.83 5.00
C GLU A 45 22.40 12.65 4.90
N ALA A 46 22.20 11.91 6.00
CA ALA A 46 21.20 10.83 6.06
C ALA A 46 19.77 11.35 5.88
N TYR A 47 19.46 12.52 6.45
CA TYR A 47 18.17 13.19 6.26
C TYR A 47 17.95 13.59 4.79
N ASP A 48 18.93 14.26 4.18
CA ASP A 48 18.85 14.72 2.79
C ASP A 48 18.78 13.54 1.81
N ARG A 49 19.53 12.46 2.06
CA ARG A 49 19.43 11.21 1.30
C ARG A 49 18.03 10.61 1.39
N LEU A 50 17.46 10.55 2.59
CA LEU A 50 16.12 10.03 2.82
C LEU A 50 15.07 10.89 2.10
N LEU A 51 15.21 12.22 2.11
CA LEU A 51 14.34 13.12 1.35
C LEU A 51 14.47 12.94 -0.17
N ALA A 52 15.69 12.78 -0.68
CA ALA A 52 15.92 12.57 -2.11
C ALA A 52 15.34 11.23 -2.58
N GLU A 53 15.54 10.15 -1.82
CA GLU A 53 14.94 8.84 -2.08
C GLU A 53 13.41 8.92 -2.10
N ARG A 54 12.83 9.66 -1.15
CA ARG A 54 11.38 9.89 -1.07
C ARG A 54 10.85 10.65 -2.28
N ALA A 55 11.54 11.69 -2.71
CA ALA A 55 11.20 12.46 -3.89
C ALA A 55 11.27 11.61 -5.17
N ALA A 56 12.27 10.73 -5.29
CA ALA A 56 12.44 9.83 -6.42
C ALA A 56 11.40 8.69 -6.44
N THR A 57 11.00 8.19 -5.26
CA THR A 57 10.06 7.07 -5.14
C THR A 57 8.60 7.50 -5.38
N GLY A 58 8.30 8.80 -5.37
CA GLY A 58 6.97 9.32 -5.73
C GLY A 58 5.83 8.80 -4.85
N ARG A 59 6.13 8.26 -3.65
CA ARG A 59 5.12 7.79 -2.70
C ARG A 59 4.34 9.00 -2.20
N THR A 60 3.24 9.27 -2.87
CA THR A 60 2.19 10.18 -2.46
C THR A 60 1.81 9.84 -1.03
N SER A 61 1.59 10.90 -0.25
CA SER A 61 0.99 10.81 1.09
C SER A 61 -0.14 9.77 1.08
N PRO A 62 -0.32 8.99 2.16
CA PRO A 62 -1.49 8.12 2.23
C PRO A 62 -2.72 8.96 1.89
N PRO A 63 -3.56 8.49 0.96
CA PRO A 63 -4.70 9.24 0.49
C PRO A 63 -5.56 9.70 1.66
N GLY A 64 -6.09 10.90 1.54
CA GLY A 64 -7.02 11.45 2.50
C GLY A 64 -8.27 10.57 2.65
N PRO A 65 -9.03 10.79 3.73
CA PRO A 65 -10.28 10.09 3.95
C PRO A 65 -11.21 10.17 2.74
N GLY A 66 -11.67 9.02 2.24
CA GLY A 66 -12.54 8.91 1.08
C GLY A 66 -11.87 8.97 -0.30
N GLU A 67 -10.53 9.13 -0.40
CA GLU A 67 -9.86 9.26 -1.70
C GLU A 67 -9.55 7.92 -2.40
N ILE A 68 -9.47 6.80 -1.67
CA ILE A 68 -9.31 5.47 -2.25
C ILE A 68 -10.63 4.70 -2.21
N THR A 69 -11.05 4.22 -3.38
CA THR A 69 -12.12 3.23 -3.49
C THR A 69 -11.57 1.80 -3.41
N ILE A 70 -12.45 0.83 -3.17
CA ILE A 70 -12.08 -0.59 -3.23
C ILE A 70 -11.50 -0.97 -4.60
N THR A 71 -11.92 -0.33 -5.69
CA THR A 71 -11.32 -0.56 -7.02
C THR A 71 -9.86 -0.14 -7.07
N ASP A 72 -9.54 1.04 -6.54
CA ASP A 72 -8.16 1.56 -6.50
C ASP A 72 -7.28 0.68 -5.62
N LEU A 73 -7.81 0.26 -4.47
CA LEU A 73 -7.12 -0.69 -3.58
C LEU A 73 -6.84 -2.02 -4.29
N CYS A 74 -7.83 -2.56 -5.01
CA CYS A 74 -7.67 -3.80 -5.76
C CYS A 74 -6.62 -3.66 -6.87
N ALA A 75 -6.58 -2.52 -7.55
CA ALA A 75 -5.60 -2.25 -8.60
C ALA A 75 -4.17 -2.19 -8.02
N HIS A 76 -3.96 -1.41 -6.96
CA HIS A 76 -2.66 -1.30 -6.29
C HIS A 76 -2.19 -2.64 -5.73
N PHE A 77 -3.09 -3.42 -5.11
CA PHE A 77 -2.74 -4.75 -4.64
C PHE A 77 -2.40 -5.70 -5.80
N TRP A 78 -3.12 -5.63 -6.92
CA TRP A 78 -2.82 -6.46 -8.09
C TRP A 78 -1.46 -6.16 -8.71
N GLU A 79 -1.03 -4.89 -8.73
CA GLU A 79 0.32 -4.52 -9.17
C GLU A 79 1.40 -5.12 -8.25
N HIS A 80 1.20 -5.05 -6.93
CA HIS A 80 2.08 -5.68 -5.97
C HIS A 80 2.11 -7.20 -6.14
N ALA A 81 0.93 -7.82 -6.23
CA ALA A 81 0.80 -9.27 -6.31
C ALA A 81 1.49 -9.82 -7.57
N GLN A 82 1.34 -9.14 -8.71
CA GLN A 82 2.02 -9.51 -9.94
C GLN A 82 3.54 -9.46 -9.82
N ARG A 83 4.11 -8.57 -8.99
CA ARG A 83 5.58 -8.45 -8.82
C ARG A 83 6.11 -9.43 -7.79
N TYR A 84 5.36 -9.66 -6.72
CA TYR A 84 5.81 -10.43 -5.57
C TYR A 84 5.57 -11.94 -5.71
N TYR A 85 4.40 -12.36 -6.20
CA TYR A 85 4.03 -13.77 -6.28
C TYR A 85 4.47 -14.40 -7.61
N ARG A 86 5.78 -14.37 -7.86
CA ARG A 86 6.39 -15.01 -9.04
C ARG A 86 7.29 -16.15 -8.61
N HIS A 87 7.37 -17.17 -9.46
CA HIS A 87 8.41 -18.16 -9.38
C HIS A 87 9.78 -17.53 -9.71
N PRO A 88 10.90 -18.19 -9.33
CA PRO A 88 12.25 -17.71 -9.67
C PRO A 88 12.49 -17.54 -11.18
N ASP A 89 11.73 -18.24 -12.02
CA ASP A 89 11.74 -18.13 -13.49
C ASP A 89 10.90 -16.96 -14.03
N GLY A 90 10.26 -16.17 -13.15
CA GLY A 90 9.41 -15.04 -13.50
C GLY A 90 7.97 -15.39 -13.86
N THR A 91 7.59 -16.68 -13.85
CA THR A 91 6.22 -17.10 -14.12
C THR A 91 5.29 -16.81 -12.92
N PRO A 92 4.01 -16.46 -13.17
CA PRO A 92 3.06 -16.20 -12.09
C PRO A 92 2.75 -17.49 -11.31
N THR A 93 2.76 -17.42 -9.98
CA THR A 93 2.34 -18.57 -9.16
C THR A 93 0.83 -18.79 -9.29
N GLY A 94 0.35 -20.02 -9.07
CA GLY A 94 -1.09 -20.33 -9.05
C GLY A 94 -1.89 -19.50 -8.03
N GLU A 95 -1.22 -18.94 -7.03
CA GLU A 95 -1.79 -18.02 -6.04
C GLU A 95 -2.29 -16.72 -6.69
N GLN A 96 -1.67 -16.25 -7.77
CA GLN A 96 -2.14 -15.07 -8.51
C GLN A 96 -3.54 -15.27 -9.09
N ALA A 97 -3.88 -16.48 -9.56
CA ALA A 97 -5.21 -16.78 -10.09
C ALA A 97 -6.28 -16.73 -8.98
N SER A 98 -5.98 -17.31 -7.82
CA SER A 98 -6.85 -17.26 -6.63
C SER A 98 -7.06 -15.83 -6.14
N MET A 99 -5.99 -15.03 -6.09
CA MET A 99 -6.06 -13.61 -5.74
C MET A 99 -6.91 -12.83 -6.75
N LYS A 100 -6.74 -13.07 -8.05
CA LYS A 100 -7.53 -12.41 -9.11
C LYS A 100 -9.04 -12.66 -8.94
N LEU A 101 -9.42 -13.89 -8.61
CA LEU A 101 -10.82 -14.24 -8.36
C LEU A 101 -11.38 -13.51 -7.13
N ALA A 102 -10.60 -13.42 -6.04
CA ALA A 102 -11.00 -12.71 -4.84
C ALA A 102 -11.16 -11.19 -5.08
N LEU A 103 -10.22 -10.58 -5.79
CA LEU A 103 -10.28 -9.15 -6.15
C LEU A 103 -11.46 -8.85 -7.08
N HIS A 104 -11.78 -9.75 -8.01
CA HIS A 104 -12.96 -9.60 -8.86
C HIS A 104 -14.25 -9.52 -8.03
N ARG A 105 -14.42 -10.39 -7.02
CA ARG A 105 -15.58 -10.36 -6.11
C ARG A 105 -15.70 -9.02 -5.37
N LEU A 106 -14.57 -8.53 -4.86
CA LEU A 106 -14.50 -7.23 -4.19
C LEU A 106 -14.95 -6.10 -5.13
N ARG A 107 -14.47 -6.09 -6.38
CA ARG A 107 -14.90 -5.10 -7.38
C ARG A 107 -16.38 -5.19 -7.69
N VAL A 108 -16.92 -6.39 -7.95
CA VAL A 108 -18.35 -6.56 -8.32
C VAL A 108 -19.28 -6.03 -7.24
N LEU A 109 -18.94 -6.20 -5.96
CA LEU A 109 -19.83 -5.82 -4.85
C LEU A 109 -19.58 -4.41 -4.31
N TYR A 110 -18.35 -3.91 -4.39
CA TYR A 110 -17.93 -2.71 -3.66
C TYR A 110 -17.06 -1.75 -4.47
N ALA A 111 -17.02 -1.83 -5.80
CA ALA A 111 -16.13 -1.04 -6.67
C ALA A 111 -16.00 0.45 -6.27
N SER A 112 -17.13 1.13 -6.07
CA SER A 112 -17.17 2.57 -5.76
C SER A 112 -17.20 2.88 -4.26
N LEU A 113 -17.16 1.86 -3.39
CA LEU A 113 -17.18 2.05 -1.96
C LEU A 113 -15.82 2.61 -1.52
N PRO A 114 -15.77 3.73 -0.78
CA PRO A 114 -14.54 4.17 -0.14
C PRO A 114 -14.02 3.11 0.83
N VAL A 115 -12.71 2.88 0.87
CA VAL A 115 -12.10 1.85 1.72
C VAL A 115 -12.44 2.04 3.20
N GLU A 116 -12.58 3.28 3.66
CA GLU A 116 -12.94 3.60 5.04
C GLU A 116 -14.36 3.14 5.43
N GLN A 117 -15.24 3.00 4.44
CA GLN A 117 -16.61 2.51 4.64
C GLN A 117 -16.69 0.99 4.51
N PHE A 118 -15.59 0.33 4.11
CA PHE A 118 -15.52 -1.11 4.04
C PHE A 118 -15.41 -1.71 5.44
N SER A 119 -16.46 -2.40 5.87
CA SER A 119 -16.57 -2.94 7.22
C SER A 119 -16.64 -4.49 7.23
N PRO A 120 -16.51 -5.15 8.39
CA PRO A 120 -16.65 -6.61 8.50
C PRO A 120 -18.01 -7.14 7.99
N ARG A 121 -19.05 -6.30 7.96
CA ARG A 121 -20.34 -6.64 7.35
C ARG A 121 -20.25 -6.78 5.84
N CYS A 122 -19.48 -5.92 5.18
CA CYS A 122 -19.20 -6.02 3.75
C CYS A 122 -18.46 -7.33 3.45
N PHE A 123 -17.47 -7.69 4.27
CA PHE A 123 -16.74 -8.95 4.13
C PHE A 123 -17.65 -10.19 4.24
N LYS A 124 -18.56 -10.22 5.23
CA LYS A 124 -19.54 -11.32 5.37
C LYS A 124 -20.44 -11.47 4.14
N ALA A 125 -20.77 -10.37 3.46
CA ALA A 125 -21.59 -10.42 2.24
C ALA A 125 -20.83 -11.04 1.06
N ILE A 126 -19.51 -10.84 0.97
CA ILE A 126 -18.64 -11.48 -0.04
C ILE A 126 -18.62 -13.00 0.14
N ALA A 127 -18.52 -13.47 1.39
CA ALA A 127 -18.45 -14.89 1.71
C ALA A 127 -19.76 -15.64 1.44
N ARG A 128 -20.90 -14.95 1.54
CA ARG A 128 -22.24 -15.56 1.37
C ARG A 128 -22.70 -15.66 -0.07
N LYS A 129 -22.12 -14.89 -1.00
CA LYS A 129 -22.55 -14.90 -2.41
C LYS A 129 -21.76 -15.96 -3.20
N PRO A 130 -22.42 -16.96 -3.80
CA PRO A 130 -21.75 -17.83 -4.76
C PRO A 130 -21.30 -16.99 -5.96
N VAL A 131 -20.08 -17.26 -6.45
CA VAL A 131 -19.58 -16.66 -7.69
C VAL A 131 -19.92 -17.60 -8.82
N GLU A 132 -20.58 -17.06 -9.83
CA GLU A 132 -20.71 -17.74 -11.12
C GLU A 132 -19.35 -17.73 -11.81
N PRO A 133 -18.87 -18.88 -12.31
CA PRO A 133 -17.60 -18.95 -13.00
C PRO A 133 -17.67 -18.08 -14.26
N THR A 134 -16.94 -16.97 -14.28
CA THR A 134 -16.85 -16.13 -15.48
C THR A 134 -15.97 -16.84 -16.51
N GLY A 135 -16.62 -17.50 -17.47
CA GLY A 135 -16.04 -17.86 -18.76
C GLY A 135 -15.08 -19.06 -18.77
N ALA A 136 -15.60 -20.27 -18.60
CA ALA A 136 -15.01 -21.43 -19.26
C ALA A 136 -15.44 -21.42 -20.74
N LYS A 137 -14.46 -21.43 -21.66
CA LYS A 137 -14.71 -21.53 -23.11
C LYS A 137 -15.59 -22.76 -23.40
N PRO A 138 -16.61 -22.67 -24.27
CA PRO A 138 -17.23 -23.87 -24.83
C PRO A 138 -16.22 -24.52 -25.79
N GLY A 139 -15.43 -25.46 -25.27
CA GLY A 139 -14.60 -26.36 -26.05
C GLY A 139 -15.47 -27.46 -26.65
N ASN A 140 -16.05 -27.14 -27.80
CA ASN A 140 -16.56 -27.99 -28.89
C ASN A 140 -16.74 -29.50 -28.63
N SER A 141 -17.99 -29.95 -28.70
CA SER A 141 -18.37 -31.33 -28.98
C SER A 141 -17.99 -31.68 -30.42
N LEU A 142 -17.38 -32.84 -30.64
CA LEU A 142 -17.55 -33.70 -31.83
C LEU A 142 -16.80 -35.01 -31.58
N ASP A 143 -17.59 -36.08 -31.49
CA ASP A 143 -17.33 -37.51 -31.78
C ASP A 143 -15.98 -38.12 -31.31
#